data_AF-X1CL41-F1
#
_entry.id   AF-X1CL41-F1
#
_cell.length_a   1.000
_cell.length_b   1.000
_cell.length_c   1.000
_cell.angle_alpha   90.00
_cell.angle_beta   90.00
_cell.angle_gamma   90.00
#
_symmetry.space_group_name_H-M   'P 1'
#
loop_
_entity.id
_entity.type
_entity.pdbx_description
1 polymer ?
#
loop_
_entity_poly.entity_id
_entity_poly.type
_entity_poly.pdbx_seq_one_letter_code
_entity_poly.pdbx_strand_id
1 'polypeptide(L)' 'MYMRRKTRSVKVGNLEIGGDAPISVQSMTNTDTKNISDTVS' A
#
# COMPACT_ATOMS: atom_id res chain seq x y z
N MET A 1 22.72 -7.11 8.14
CA MET A 1 21.33 -7.61 8.26
C MET A 1 20.50 -6.49 8.89
N TYR A 2 19.42 -6.04 8.27
CA TYR A 2 18.61 -4.94 8.79
C TYR A 2 17.45 -5.49 9.63
N MET A 3 17.28 -4.98 10.86
CA MET A 3 16.21 -5.39 11.75
C MET A 3 15.06 -4.40 11.66
N ARG A 4 13.89 -4.86 11.21
CA ARG A 4 12.69 -4.03 11.07
C ARG A 4 12.21 -3.52 12.43
N ARG A 5 11.75 -2.27 12.49
CA ARG A 5 11.11 -1.71 13.69
C ARG A 5 9.86 -2.51 14.06
N LYS A 6 9.70 -2.84 15.35
CA LYS A 6 8.45 -3.42 15.86
C LYS A 6 7.31 -2.41 15.71
N THR A 7 6.26 -2.80 14.99
CA THR A 7 5.06 -2.00 14.76
C THR A 7 3.82 -2.86 14.91
N ARG A 8 2.66 -2.24 15.20
CA ARG A 8 1.37 -2.94 15.10
C ARG A 8 1.09 -3.32 13.64
N SER A 9 0.43 -4.46 13.42
CA SER A 9 -0.14 -4.79 12.11
C SER A 9 -1.44 -4.01 11.92
N VAL A 10 -1.69 -3.52 10.71
CA VAL A 10 -2.91 -2.84 10.29
C VAL A 10 -3.40 -3.43 8.99
N LYS A 11 -4.72 -3.64 8.86
CA LYS A 11 -5.34 -4.12 7.63
C LYS A 11 -5.75 -2.96 6.72
N VAL A 12 -5.41 -3.06 5.44
CA VAL A 12 -5.87 -2.19 4.35
C VAL A 12 -6.53 -3.08 3.31
N GLY A 13 -7.87 -3.16 3.35
CA GLY A 13 -8.61 -4.16 2.58
C GLY A 13 -8.24 -5.58 3.01
N ASN A 14 -7.71 -6.37 2.07
CA ASN A 14 -7.21 -7.73 2.30
C ASN A 14 -5.71 -7.82 2.60
N LEU A 15 -4.98 -6.68 2.64
CA LEU A 15 -3.54 -6.62 2.88
C LEU A 15 -3.22 -6.26 4.34
N GLU A 16 -2.19 -6.87 4.92
CA GLU A 16 -1.63 -6.50 6.21
C GLU A 16 -0.34 -5.69 6.05
N ILE A 17 -0.22 -4.59 6.80
CA ILE A 17 0.95 -3.68 6.78
C ILE A 17 1.49 -3.54 8.20
N GLY A 18 2.80 -3.74 8.37
CA GLY A 18 3.50 -3.67 9.66
C GLY A 18 3.60 -5.03 10.36
N GLY A 19 4.08 -5.03 11.60
CA GLY A 19 4.33 -6.27 12.36
C GLY A 19 5.28 -7.21 11.63
N ASP A 20 4.82 -8.44 11.41
CA ASP A 20 5.56 -9.50 10.71
C ASP A 20 5.20 -9.62 9.22
N ALA A 21 4.25 -8.82 8.72
CA ALA A 21 3.85 -8.83 7.32
C ALA A 21 4.97 -8.28 6.40
N PRO A 22 5.15 -8.78 5.17
CA PRO A 22 6.19 -8.27 4.26
C PRO A 22 6.06 -6.76 3.97
N ILE A 23 7.13 -6.14 3.45
CA ILE A 23 7.08 -4.73 3.04
C ILE A 23 6.23 -4.61 1.78
N SER A 24 5.12 -3.89 1.87
CA SER A 24 4.23 -3.61 0.74
C SER A 24 4.77 -2.47 -0.12
N VAL A 25 4.62 -2.60 -1.44
CA VAL A 25 4.90 -1.52 -2.40
C VAL A 25 3.59 -0.81 -2.73
N GLN A 26 3.62 0.53 -2.80
CA GLN A 26 2.48 1.37 -3.16
C GLN A 26 2.88 2.34 -4.26
N SER A 27 1.91 2.78 -5.05
CA SER A 27 2.03 3.82 -6.07
C SER A 27 0.83 4.76 -6.00
N MET A 28 0.78 5.75 -6.89
CA MET A 28 -0.31 6.71 -7.01
C MET A 28 -0.53 7.00 -8.50
N THR A 29 -1.79 7.11 -8.93
CA THR A 29 -2.13 7.51 -10.30
C THR A 29 -1.78 8.98 -10.53
N ASN A 30 -1.56 9.35 -11.79
CA ASN A 30 -1.24 10.73 -12.19
C ASN A 30 -2.27 11.35 -13.15
N THR A 31 -3.37 10.65 -13.39
CA THR A 31 -4.51 11.08 -14.21
C THR A 31 -5.47 11.93 -13.37
N ASP A 32 -6.32 12.73 -14.02
CA ASP A 32 -7.42 13.41 -13.31
C ASP A 32 -8.38 12.36 -12.75
N THR A 33 -8.56 12.32 -11.43
CA THR A 33 -9.45 11.39 -10.74
C THR A 33 -10.90 11.45 -11.25
N LYS A 34 -11.34 12.61 -11.76
CA LYS A 34 -12.67 12.74 -12.35
C LYS A 34 -12.77 12.04 -13.70
N ASN A 35 -11.65 11.84 -14.40
CA ASN A 35 -11.60 11.00 -15.59
C ASN A 35 -11.46 9.53 -15.19
N ILE A 36 -12.61 8.86 -15.19
CA ILE A 36 -12.73 7.46 -14.76
C ILE A 36 -11.96 6.53 -15.70
N SER A 37 -12.03 6.73 -17.02
CA SER A 37 -11.37 5.83 -17.97
C SER A 37 -9.86 5.83 -17.78
N ASP A 38 -9.28 7.01 -17.60
CA ASP A 38 -7.84 7.17 -17.50
C ASP A 38 -7.31 6.68 -16.14
N THR A 39 -8.12 6.77 -15.08
CA THR A 39 -7.69 6.39 -13.72
C THR A 39 -7.75 4.88 -13.48
N VAL A 40 -8.62 4.16 -14.18
CA VAL A 40 -8.81 2.71 -14.01
C VAL A 40 -7.94 1.87 -14.96
N SER A 41 -7.55 2.44 -16.10
CA SER A 41 -6.90 1.71 -17.21
C SER A 41 -5.37 1.71 -17.15
#